data_AF-A0A453MXS4-F1
#
_entry.id   AF-A0A453MXS4-F1
#
_cell.length_a   1.000
_cell.length_b   1.000
_cell.length_c   1.000
_cell.angle_alpha   90.00
_cell.angle_beta   90.00
_cell.angle_gamma   90.00
#
_symmetry.space_group_name_H-M   'P 1'
#
loop_
_entity.id
_entity.type
_entity.pdbx_description
1 polymer ?
#
loop_
_entity_poly.entity_id
_entity_poly.type
_entity_poly.pdbx_seq_one_letter_code
_entity_poly.pdbx_strand_id
1 'polypeptide(L)'
;MPDERATSAERVTALEIALTGFAERKTDTVVTPSVGLTFDSIIEAYDFYNLYSWETGFGIRYAKSRTNVKGTRCMQEFVCCCSGKPKEPNSTSSRCQCQAMIRLLRTDDDGWYINEFRSSHNHQMLNTCAEKLHFPSHRHIDKYTRELVSQLRENNVNLSKVYSILATFLGGLKMCRSPKGASGHYVGS
;
A
#
# COMPACT_ATOMS: atom_id res chain seq x y z
N MET A 1 -19.15 -2.83 -13.67
CA MET A 1 -18.49 -1.60 -13.17
C MET A 1 -17.06 -2.00 -12.88
N PRO A 2 -16.05 -1.32 -13.44
CA PRO A 2 -14.65 -1.70 -13.26
C PRO A 2 -14.24 -1.57 -11.78
N ASP A 3 -13.37 -2.47 -11.33
CA ASP A 3 -12.85 -2.51 -9.96
C ASP A 3 -11.67 -1.54 -9.75
N GLU A 4 -11.30 -0.80 -10.80
CA GLU A 4 -10.14 0.09 -10.85
C GLU A 4 -10.48 1.40 -11.57
N ARG A 5 -9.94 2.51 -11.04
CA ARG A 5 -10.01 3.81 -11.68
C ARG A 5 -9.18 3.81 -12.98
N ALA A 6 -9.61 4.57 -13.97
CA ALA A 6 -8.82 4.80 -15.18
C ALA A 6 -7.47 5.46 -14.84
N THR A 7 -6.38 4.86 -15.32
CA THR A 7 -5.02 5.38 -15.16
C THR A 7 -4.87 6.69 -15.94
N SER A 8 -4.31 7.72 -15.30
CA SER A 8 -3.99 9.00 -15.92
C SER A 8 -2.49 9.28 -15.77
N ALA A 9 -1.81 9.57 -16.88
CA ALA A 9 -0.37 9.85 -16.91
C ALA A 9 0.01 11.15 -16.17
N GLU A 10 -0.97 12.01 -15.89
CA GLU A 10 -0.78 13.27 -15.15
C GLU A 10 -0.99 13.11 -13.64
N ARG A 11 -1.51 11.96 -13.19
CA ARG A 11 -1.80 11.70 -11.78
C ARG A 11 -0.57 11.13 -11.10
N VAL A 12 -0.14 11.81 -10.04
CA VAL A 12 0.95 11.35 -9.18
C VAL A 12 0.45 10.22 -8.29
N THR A 13 1.20 9.12 -8.21
CA THR A 13 0.87 7.95 -7.39
C THR A 13 1.03 8.24 -5.91
N ALA A 14 0.36 7.46 -5.06
CA ALA A 14 0.51 7.60 -3.61
C ALA A 14 1.96 7.42 -3.14
N LEU A 15 2.70 6.51 -3.79
CA LEU A 15 4.10 6.25 -3.49
C LEU A 15 5.00 7.44 -3.85
N GLU A 16 4.79 8.07 -5.00
CA GLU A 16 5.53 9.27 -5.42
C GLU A 16 5.28 10.46 -4.47
N ILE A 17 4.04 10.63 -4.02
CA ILE A 17 3.67 11.65 -3.01
C ILE A 17 4.42 11.39 -1.70
N ALA A 18 4.44 10.13 -1.24
CA ALA A 18 5.14 9.77 0.00
C ALA A 18 6.65 10.01 -0.09
N LEU A 19 7.27 9.60 -1.20
CA LEU A 19 8.71 9.76 -1.44
C LEU A 19 9.12 11.23 -1.54
N THR A 20 8.35 12.05 -2.25
CA THR A 20 8.58 13.49 -2.33
C THR A 20 8.44 14.15 -0.95
N GLY A 21 7.38 13.81 -0.22
CA GLY A 21 7.16 14.34 1.13
C GLY A 21 8.19 13.89 2.16
N PHE A 22 8.78 12.71 2.02
CA PHE A 22 9.88 12.25 2.88
C PHE A 22 11.11 13.15 2.74
N ALA A 23 11.44 13.55 1.52
CA ALA A 23 12.58 14.42 1.24
C ALA A 23 12.44 15.81 1.91
N GLU A 24 11.20 16.28 2.08
CA GLU A 24 10.89 17.56 2.73
C GLU A 24 10.80 17.45 4.25
N ARG A 25 10.19 16.37 4.77
CA ARG A 25 9.84 16.24 6.20
C ARG A 25 10.86 15.50 7.05
N LYS A 26 11.77 14.70 6.45
CA LYS A 26 12.74 13.84 7.16
C LYS A 26 12.10 13.00 8.29
N THR A 27 10.97 12.36 8.00
CA THR A 27 10.26 11.50 8.96
C THR A 27 10.98 10.17 9.19
N ASP A 28 10.74 9.50 10.31
CA ASP A 28 11.34 8.18 10.60
C ASP A 28 10.90 7.04 9.66
N THR A 29 9.84 7.27 8.87
CA THR A 29 9.35 6.32 7.85
C THR A 29 9.29 7.02 6.50
N VAL A 30 9.68 6.30 5.45
CA VAL A 30 9.69 6.79 4.06
C VAL A 30 8.27 6.86 3.53
N VAL A 31 7.47 5.85 3.83
CA VAL A 31 6.05 5.80 3.48
C VAL A 31 5.22 6.07 4.74
N THR A 32 4.39 7.11 4.73
CA THR A 32 3.46 7.39 5.83
C THR A 32 2.05 7.61 5.27
N PRO A 33 1.05 6.81 5.67
CA PRO A 33 -0.34 7.05 5.30
C PRO A 33 -0.84 8.39 5.85
N SER A 34 -1.64 9.09 5.05
CA SER A 34 -2.29 10.34 5.45
C SER A 34 -3.75 10.33 4.99
N VAL A 35 -4.62 10.95 5.79
CA VAL A 35 -6.02 11.13 5.41
C VAL A 35 -6.08 11.99 4.15
N GLY A 36 -6.91 11.59 3.18
CA GLY A 36 -7.03 12.23 1.88
C GLY A 36 -6.10 11.67 0.80
N LEU A 37 -5.12 10.81 1.15
CA LEU A 37 -4.29 10.15 0.15
C LEU A 37 -5.15 9.23 -0.72
N THR A 38 -4.99 9.32 -2.04
CA THR A 38 -5.80 8.61 -3.03
C THR A 38 -5.03 7.50 -3.73
N PHE A 39 -5.74 6.47 -4.17
CA PHE A 39 -5.25 5.33 -4.92
C PHE A 39 -6.18 5.02 -6.09
N ASP A 40 -5.64 4.47 -7.17
CA ASP A 40 -6.41 4.09 -8.35
C ASP A 40 -7.03 2.68 -8.18
N SER A 41 -6.45 1.84 -7.31
CA SER A 41 -7.00 0.53 -6.98
C SER A 41 -6.89 0.19 -5.49
N ILE A 42 -7.68 -0.78 -5.06
CA ILE A 42 -7.58 -1.30 -3.69
C ILE A 42 -6.26 -2.06 -3.45
N ILE A 43 -5.70 -2.64 -4.52
CA ILE A 43 -4.43 -3.36 -4.50
C ILE A 43 -3.29 -2.36 -4.25
N GLU A 44 -3.28 -1.23 -4.96
CA GLU A 44 -2.32 -0.15 -4.73
C GLU A 44 -2.38 0.35 -3.27
N ALA A 45 -3.59 0.57 -2.75
CA ALA A 45 -3.78 0.99 -1.37
C ALA A 45 -3.27 -0.07 -0.37
N TYR A 46 -3.45 -1.35 -0.68
CA TYR A 46 -2.95 -2.45 0.14
C TYR A 46 -1.43 -2.48 0.13
N ASP A 47 -0.79 -2.43 -1.03
CA ASP A 47 0.66 -2.47 -1.18
C ASP A 47 1.32 -1.26 -0.51
N PHE A 48 0.73 -0.07 -0.63
CA PHE A 48 1.18 1.12 0.06
C PHE A 48 1.15 0.95 1.59
N TYR A 49 0.02 0.47 2.13
CA TYR A 49 -0.10 0.26 3.57
C TYR A 49 0.77 -0.89 4.08
N ASN A 50 0.97 -1.92 3.27
CA ASN A 50 1.85 -3.06 3.57
C ASN A 50 3.32 -2.63 3.61
N LEU A 51 3.71 -1.69 2.75
CA LEU A 51 5.05 -1.11 2.77
C LEU A 51 5.27 -0.27 4.03
N TYR A 52 4.29 0.57 4.40
CA TYR A 52 4.31 1.28 5.68
C TYR A 52 4.38 0.32 6.88
N SER A 53 3.62 -0.78 6.85
CA SER A 53 3.60 -1.75 7.95
C SER A 53 4.92 -2.51 8.07
N TRP A 54 5.55 -2.81 6.94
CA TRP A 54 6.90 -3.36 6.90
C TRP A 54 7.91 -2.37 7.49
N GLU A 55 7.87 -1.09 7.12
CA GLU A 55 8.76 -0.09 7.70
C GLU A 55 8.59 0.06 9.20
N THR A 56 7.35 0.10 9.66
CA THR A 56 7.03 0.35 11.08
C THR A 56 7.19 -0.91 11.93
N GLY A 57 7.08 -2.12 11.35
CA GLY A 57 7.35 -3.38 12.04
C GLY A 57 6.14 -4.20 12.45
N PHE A 58 5.05 -4.18 11.68
CA PHE A 58 3.85 -4.97 11.93
C PHE A 58 3.27 -5.59 10.66
N GLY A 59 2.53 -6.68 10.78
CA GLY A 59 1.78 -7.26 9.66
C GLY A 59 0.37 -6.66 9.54
N ILE A 60 -0.18 -6.67 8.34
CA ILE A 60 -1.55 -6.20 8.05
C ILE A 60 -2.46 -7.32 7.54
N ARG A 61 -3.76 -7.08 7.61
CA ARG A 61 -4.79 -7.95 7.02
C ARG A 61 -6.02 -7.17 6.58
N TYR A 62 -6.77 -7.77 5.66
CA TYR A 62 -8.12 -7.33 5.31
C TYR A 62 -9.06 -7.49 6.51
N ALA A 63 -9.83 -6.44 6.80
CA ALA A 63 -10.86 -6.44 7.83
C ALA A 63 -12.23 -6.16 7.22
N LYS A 64 -13.00 -5.26 7.84
CA LYS A 64 -14.35 -4.94 7.42
C LYS A 64 -14.36 -4.41 6.00
N SER A 65 -15.37 -4.81 5.24
CA SER A 65 -15.68 -4.18 3.95
C SER A 65 -17.17 -3.93 3.86
N ARG A 66 -17.56 -2.91 3.09
CA ARG A 66 -18.97 -2.64 2.76
C ARG A 66 -19.13 -2.49 1.26
N THR A 67 -20.31 -2.86 0.83
CA THR A 67 -20.76 -2.83 -0.56
C THR A 67 -21.99 -1.94 -0.64
N ASN A 68 -22.12 -1.17 -1.70
CA ASN A 68 -23.30 -0.34 -1.96
C ASN A 68 -24.48 -1.19 -2.48
N VAL A 69 -25.64 -0.56 -2.66
CA VAL A 69 -26.85 -1.22 -3.20
C VAL A 69 -26.65 -1.81 -4.60
N LYS A 70 -25.64 -1.35 -5.35
CA LYS A 70 -25.29 -1.82 -6.70
C LYS A 70 -24.31 -3.00 -6.68
N GLY A 71 -23.95 -3.54 -5.50
CA GLY A 71 -22.98 -4.63 -5.40
C GLY A 71 -21.51 -4.21 -5.54
N THR A 72 -21.22 -2.90 -5.58
CA THR A 72 -19.85 -2.38 -5.69
C THR A 72 -19.27 -2.10 -4.31
N ARG A 73 -18.04 -2.57 -4.07
CA ARG A 73 -17.32 -2.31 -2.80
C ARG A 73 -17.11 -0.81 -2.63
N CYS A 74 -17.59 -0.23 -1.54
CA CYS A 74 -17.50 1.21 -1.29
C CYS A 74 -16.64 1.56 -0.06
N MET A 75 -16.31 0.57 0.78
CA MET A 75 -15.43 0.75 1.93
C MET A 75 -14.59 -0.50 2.17
N GLN A 76 -13.33 -0.30 2.52
CA GLN A 76 -12.41 -1.36 2.93
C GLN A 76 -11.54 -0.90 4.11
N GLU A 77 -11.39 -1.74 5.13
CA GLU A 77 -10.44 -1.54 6.23
C GLU A 77 -9.24 -2.48 6.11
N PHE A 78 -8.05 -1.94 6.34
CA PHE A 78 -6.84 -2.72 6.60
C PHE A 78 -6.40 -2.50 8.05
N VAL A 79 -6.19 -3.57 8.79
CA VAL A 79 -5.90 -3.52 10.22
C VAL A 79 -4.61 -4.26 10.54
N CYS A 80 -4.01 -3.96 11.68
CA CYS A 80 -2.91 -4.75 12.22
C CYS A 80 -3.31 -6.24 12.41
N CYS A 81 -2.39 -7.17 12.18
CA CYS A 81 -2.56 -8.59 12.45
C CYS A 81 -2.97 -8.87 13.91
N CYS A 82 -2.50 -8.05 14.85
CA CYS A 82 -2.81 -8.13 16.28
C CYS A 82 -4.18 -7.54 16.65
N SER A 83 -4.97 -7.09 15.68
CA SER A 83 -6.29 -6.50 15.91
C SER A 83 -7.35 -7.54 16.34
N GLY A 84 -8.32 -7.10 17.13
CA GLY A 84 -9.41 -7.93 17.66
C GLY A 84 -9.01 -8.71 18.91
N LYS A 85 -9.96 -9.50 19.43
CA LYS A 85 -9.73 -10.37 20.59
C LYS A 85 -9.18 -11.73 20.15
N PRO A 86 -8.37 -12.40 20.99
CA PRO A 86 -8.12 -13.84 20.83
C PRO A 86 -9.46 -14.57 20.72
N LYS A 87 -9.54 -15.58 19.85
CA LYS A 87 -10.75 -16.39 19.73
C LYS A 87 -11.01 -17.21 21.00
N GLU A 88 -9.92 -17.60 21.68
CA GLU A 88 -9.94 -18.40 22.91
C GLU A 88 -8.89 -17.86 23.90
N PRO A 89 -9.11 -17.99 25.22
CA PRO A 89 -8.22 -17.46 26.26
C PRO A 89 -6.80 -18.07 26.23
N ASN A 90 -6.64 -19.28 25.70
CA ASN A 90 -5.35 -19.99 25.56
C ASN A 90 -4.88 -20.12 24.10
N SER A 91 -5.38 -19.27 23.20
CA SER A 91 -4.95 -19.28 21.81
C SER A 91 -3.53 -18.72 21.68
N THR A 92 -2.68 -19.34 20.85
CA THR A 92 -1.38 -18.78 20.39
C THR A 92 -1.53 -17.54 19.49
N SER A 93 -2.73 -16.98 19.41
CA SER A 93 -3.07 -15.81 18.62
C SER A 93 -2.41 -14.55 19.19
N SER A 94 -1.63 -13.85 18.38
CA SER A 94 -1.02 -12.54 18.68
C SER A 94 -2.01 -11.37 18.77
N ARG A 95 -3.31 -11.64 18.97
CA ARG A 95 -4.36 -10.61 18.98
C ARG A 95 -4.46 -9.96 20.35
N CYS A 96 -4.19 -8.66 20.42
CA CYS A 96 -4.17 -7.86 21.64
C CYS A 96 -5.12 -6.65 21.56
N GLN A 97 -6.15 -6.72 20.71
CA GLN A 97 -7.11 -5.64 20.47
C GLN A 97 -6.46 -4.37 19.91
N CYS A 98 -5.38 -4.52 19.14
CA CYS A 98 -4.72 -3.40 18.47
C CYS A 98 -5.71 -2.66 17.55
N GLN A 99 -5.69 -1.33 17.64
CA GLN A 99 -6.60 -0.44 16.90
C GLN A 99 -5.94 0.23 15.69
N ALA A 100 -4.67 -0.06 15.42
CA ALA A 100 -3.97 0.46 14.25
C ALA A 100 -4.62 -0.04 12.96
N MET A 101 -4.97 0.90 12.08
CA MET A 101 -5.72 0.63 10.86
C MET A 101 -5.66 1.80 9.87
N ILE A 102 -6.07 1.51 8.62
CA ILE A 102 -6.61 2.49 7.68
C ILE A 102 -8.01 2.09 7.24
N ARG A 103 -8.88 3.09 7.02
CA ARG A 103 -10.17 2.92 6.36
C ARG A 103 -10.16 3.67 5.03
N LEU A 104 -10.45 2.93 3.97
CA LEU A 104 -10.58 3.42 2.62
C LEU A 104 -12.05 3.59 2.26
N LEU A 105 -12.37 4.68 1.58
CA LEU A 105 -13.66 4.89 0.94
C LEU A 105 -13.48 5.03 -0.56
N ARG A 106 -14.48 4.57 -1.31
CA ARG A 106 -14.51 4.69 -2.77
C ARG A 106 -14.94 6.10 -3.16
N THR A 107 -14.27 6.63 -4.17
CA THR A 107 -14.53 7.93 -4.79
C THR A 107 -15.51 7.79 -5.96
N ASP A 108 -16.06 8.91 -6.42
CA ASP A 108 -16.99 8.94 -7.55
C ASP A 108 -16.35 8.57 -8.88
N ASP A 109 -15.03 8.76 -9.01
CA ASP A 109 -14.22 8.35 -10.15
C ASP A 109 -13.62 6.94 -9.97
N ASP A 110 -14.30 6.06 -9.23
CA ASP A 110 -13.99 4.63 -9.05
C ASP A 110 -12.66 4.29 -8.34
N GLY A 111 -11.90 5.26 -7.83
CA GLY A 111 -10.71 4.99 -7.02
C GLY A 111 -10.98 5.04 -5.52
N TRP A 112 -9.91 5.08 -4.72
CA TRP A 112 -9.97 4.94 -3.28
C TRP A 112 -9.26 6.09 -2.59
N TYR A 113 -9.67 6.45 -1.38
CA TYR A 113 -8.93 7.39 -0.54
C TYR A 113 -8.94 7.00 0.93
N ILE A 114 -7.91 7.38 1.66
CA ILE A 114 -7.83 7.18 3.11
C ILE A 114 -8.79 8.16 3.79
N ASN A 115 -9.88 7.63 4.33
CA ASN A 115 -10.83 8.38 5.13
C ASN A 115 -10.40 8.47 6.60
N GLU A 116 -9.76 7.41 7.11
CA GLU A 116 -9.34 7.35 8.51
C GLU A 116 -8.00 6.61 8.60
N PHE A 117 -7.09 7.14 9.42
CA PHE A 117 -5.80 6.52 9.70
C PHE A 117 -5.56 6.54 11.21
N ARG A 118 -5.24 5.36 11.77
CA ARG A 118 -4.82 5.19 13.17
C ARG A 118 -3.46 4.52 13.19
N SER A 119 -2.44 5.25 13.59
CA SER A 119 -1.05 4.78 13.68
C SER A 119 -0.67 4.19 15.05
N SER A 120 -1.52 4.35 16.07
CA SER A 120 -1.18 3.93 17.44
C SER A 120 -1.26 2.41 17.62
N HIS A 121 -0.17 1.82 18.11
CA HIS A 121 -0.10 0.41 18.50
C HIS A 121 -0.06 0.27 20.02
N ASN A 122 -0.60 -0.84 20.53
CA ASN A 122 -0.56 -1.20 21.96
C ASN A 122 0.32 -2.45 22.21
N HIS A 123 1.17 -2.77 21.26
CA HIS A 123 2.11 -3.90 21.32
C HIS A 123 3.45 -3.47 20.71
N GLN A 124 4.51 -4.21 21.04
CA GLN A 124 5.82 -3.97 20.49
C GLN A 124 5.85 -4.24 18.99
N MET A 125 6.61 -3.41 18.27
CA MET A 125 6.87 -3.53 16.84
C MET A 125 8.16 -4.31 16.60
N LEU A 126 8.28 -4.98 15.44
CA LEU A 126 9.51 -5.67 15.06
C LEU A 126 10.53 -4.66 14.51
N ASN A 127 11.78 -4.79 14.96
CA ASN A 127 12.81 -3.79 14.70
C ASN A 127 13.62 -4.10 13.43
N THR A 128 13.85 -5.37 13.10
CA THR A 128 14.74 -5.76 11.99
C THR A 128 13.99 -6.19 10.73
N CYS A 129 14.61 -5.95 9.56
CA CYS A 129 14.06 -6.39 8.27
C CYS A 129 13.85 -7.91 8.21
N ALA A 130 14.74 -8.70 8.82
CA ALA A 130 14.59 -10.15 8.90
C ALA A 130 13.35 -10.56 9.71
N GLU A 131 13.13 -9.93 10.87
CA GLU A 131 11.95 -10.17 11.70
C GLU A 131 10.65 -9.80 10.95
N LYS A 132 10.68 -8.68 10.21
CA LYS A 132 9.56 -8.21 9.41
C LYS A 132 9.17 -9.20 8.30
N LEU A 133 10.09 -10.00 7.75
CA LEU A 133 9.81 -10.99 6.69
C LEU A 133 8.99 -12.20 7.19
N HIS A 134 8.84 -12.39 8.50
CA HIS A 134 7.99 -13.46 9.04
C HIS A 134 6.49 -13.21 8.81
N PHE A 135 6.07 -11.97 8.53
CA PHE A 135 4.66 -11.69 8.25
C PHE A 135 4.27 -12.18 6.84
N PRO A 136 3.19 -12.99 6.70
CA PRO A 136 2.73 -13.44 5.39
C PRO A 136 2.43 -12.28 4.42
N SER A 137 1.92 -11.14 4.93
CA SER A 137 1.65 -9.94 4.13
C SER A 137 2.92 -9.39 3.47
N HIS A 138 4.09 -9.52 4.11
CA HIS A 138 5.35 -8.97 3.62
C HIS A 138 6.06 -9.86 2.59
N ARG A 139 5.59 -11.11 2.38
CA ARG A 139 6.20 -12.02 1.40
C ARG A 139 6.15 -11.48 -0.03
N HIS A 140 5.11 -10.72 -0.34
CA HIS A 140 4.86 -10.17 -1.68
C HIS A 140 5.43 -8.76 -1.87
N ILE A 141 6.05 -8.17 -0.83
CA ILE A 141 6.77 -6.89 -1.01
C ILE A 141 7.98 -7.18 -1.88
N ASP A 142 8.02 -6.53 -3.04
CA ASP A 142 9.06 -6.72 -4.02
C ASP A 142 10.46 -6.38 -3.47
N LYS A 143 11.47 -7.10 -3.97
CA LYS A 143 12.86 -6.93 -3.51
C LYS A 143 13.37 -5.52 -3.80
N TYR A 144 13.03 -4.96 -4.96
CA TYR A 144 13.47 -3.63 -5.35
C TYR A 144 12.83 -2.55 -4.47
N THR A 145 11.55 -2.70 -4.10
CA THR A 145 10.89 -1.78 -3.18
C THR A 145 11.53 -1.78 -1.78
N ARG A 146 11.98 -2.95 -1.30
CA ARG A 146 12.74 -3.04 -0.04
C ARG A 146 14.10 -2.37 -0.14
N GLU A 147 14.84 -2.65 -1.21
CA GLU A 147 16.16 -2.04 -1.47
C GLU A 147 16.04 -0.51 -1.57
N LEU A 148 15.00 -0.01 -2.24
CA LEU A 148 14.68 1.41 -2.33
C LEU A 148 14.49 2.04 -0.94
N VAL A 149 13.63 1.47 -0.10
CA VAL A 149 13.38 2.00 1.25
C VAL A 149 14.63 1.93 2.14
N SER A 150 15.41 0.85 2.05
CA SER A 150 16.69 0.75 2.76
C SER A 150 17.68 1.83 2.32
N GLN A 151 17.83 2.05 1.01
CA GLN A 151 18.70 3.09 0.47
C GLN A 151 18.27 4.50 0.91
N LEU A 152 16.96 4.75 1.00
CA LEU A 152 16.42 6.03 1.46
C LEU A 152 16.64 6.27 2.96
N ARG A 153 16.82 5.22 3.77
CA ARG A 153 17.16 5.32 5.20
C ARG A 153 18.66 5.47 5.43
N GLU A 154 19.49 4.70 4.72
CA GLU A 154 20.94 4.70 4.90
C GLU A 154 21.60 5.98 4.39
N ASN A 155 20.98 6.61 3.38
CA ASN A 155 21.44 7.88 2.85
C ASN A 155 20.66 9.01 3.51
N ASN A 156 21.34 10.02 4.04
CA ASN A 156 20.71 11.25 4.52
C ASN A 156 20.21 12.08 3.31
N VAL A 157 19.12 11.63 2.67
CA VAL A 157 18.79 11.96 1.26
C VAL A 157 18.31 13.40 1.11
N ASN A 158 18.92 14.13 0.17
CA ASN A 158 18.43 15.42 -0.33
C ASN A 158 17.43 15.16 -1.49
N LEU A 159 16.43 16.03 -1.67
CA LEU A 159 15.41 16.00 -2.75
C LEU A 159 15.97 15.55 -4.10
N SER A 160 17.11 16.08 -4.55
CA SER A 160 17.72 15.71 -5.83
C SER A 160 18.05 14.21 -5.95
N LYS A 161 18.51 13.58 -4.87
CA LYS A 161 18.81 12.14 -4.86
C LYS A 161 17.52 11.31 -4.81
N VAL A 162 16.48 11.76 -4.10
CA VAL A 162 15.16 11.10 -4.11
C VAL A 162 14.59 11.10 -5.54
N TYR A 163 14.68 12.21 -6.25
CA TYR A 163 14.27 12.28 -7.66
C TYR A 163 15.13 11.42 -8.58
N SER A 164 16.44 11.31 -8.36
CA SER A 164 17.30 10.38 -9.13
C SER A 164 16.93 8.90 -8.88
N ILE A 165 16.63 8.56 -7.63
CA ILE A 165 16.21 7.21 -7.25
C ILE A 165 14.82 6.90 -7.83
N LEU A 166 13.87 7.83 -7.74
CA LEU A 166 12.56 7.76 -8.41
C LEU A 166 12.71 7.60 -9.93
N ALA A 167 13.56 8.38 -10.57
CA ALA A 167 13.81 8.30 -12.00
C ALA A 167 14.43 6.95 -12.41
N THR A 168 15.26 6.35 -11.56
CA THR A 168 15.82 5.01 -11.79
C THR A 168 14.76 3.93 -11.61
N PHE A 169 13.93 4.03 -10.56
CA PHE A 169 12.89 3.06 -10.22
C PHE A 169 11.73 3.07 -11.24
N LEU A 170 11.21 4.26 -11.57
CA LEU A 170 10.14 4.47 -12.55
C LEU A 170 10.66 4.40 -13.99
N GLY A 171 11.92 4.76 -14.23
CA GLY A 171 12.59 4.59 -15.52
C GLY A 171 12.82 3.12 -15.88
N GLY A 172 13.05 2.26 -14.88
CA GLY A 172 13.13 0.81 -15.05
C GLY A 172 11.78 0.13 -15.34
N LEU A 173 10.66 0.75 -14.96
CA LEU A 173 9.30 0.28 -15.27
C LEU A 173 8.87 0.56 -16.73
N LYS A 174 9.70 1.21 -17.54
CA LYS A 174 9.49 1.30 -18.99
C LYS A 174 9.89 -0.01 -19.69
N MET A 175 8.96 -0.97 -19.68
CA MET A 175 8.46 -1.75 -20.83
C MET A 175 7.98 -3.16 -20.41
N CYS A 176 6.74 -3.23 -19.95
CA CYS A 176 5.83 -4.27 -20.43
C CYS A 176 4.63 -3.55 -21.08
N ARG A 177 4.85 -3.04 -22.29
CA ARG A 177 3.73 -2.66 -23.18
C ARG A 177 2.98 -3.94 -23.49
N SER A 178 1.75 -4.05 -23.01
CA SER A 178 0.78 -5.01 -23.55
C SER A 178 0.67 -4.79 -25.07
N PRO A 179 0.72 -5.83 -25.90
CA PRO A 179 0.31 -5.68 -27.29
C PRO A 179 -1.21 -5.44 -27.31
N LYS A 180 -1.62 -4.23 -27.70
CA LYS A 180 -3.01 -3.99 -28.15
C LYS A 180 -3.23 -4.78 -29.44
N GLY A 181 -4.34 -5.51 -29.50
CA GLY A 181 -4.70 -6.38 -30.61
C GLY A 181 -5.12 -5.68 -31.91
N ALA A 182 -5.30 -6.50 -32.94
CA ALA A 182 -6.04 -6.21 -34.18
C ALA A 182 -6.68 -7.55 -34.61
N SER A 183 -8.00 -7.69 -34.43
CA SER A 183 -9.04 -7.61 -35.47
C SER A 183 -9.18 -8.91 -36.28
N GLY A 184 -10.35 -9.55 -36.16
CA GLY A 184 -10.66 -10.84 -36.75
C GLY A 184 -10.99 -10.82 -38.23
N HIS A 185 -11.27 -12.00 -38.78
CA HIS A 185 -12.02 -12.19 -40.02
C HIS A 185 -12.80 -13.51 -39.95
N TYR A 186 -14.07 -13.41 -40.35
CA TYR A 186 -15.05 -14.49 -40.46
C TYR A 186 -15.25 -14.79 -41.95
N VAL A 187 -15.01 -16.02 -42.38
CA VAL A 187 -15.59 -16.71 -43.55
C VAL A 187 -15.17 -18.18 -43.42
N GLY A 188 -16.01 -19.22 -43.46
CA GLY A 188 -17.27 -19.37 -44.17
C GLY A 188 -17.02 -20.12 -45.47
N SER A 189 -16.89 -21.45 -45.41
CA SER A 189 -17.25 -22.45 -46.43
C SER A 189 -17.01 -23.85 -45.87
#